data_AF-F9DHB5-F1
#
_entry.id   AF-F9DHB5-F1
#
_cell.length_a   1.000
_cell.length_b   1.000
_cell.length_c   1.000
_cell.angle_alpha   90.00
_cell.angle_beta   90.00
_cell.angle_gamma   90.00
#
_symmetry.space_group_name_H-M   'P 1'
#
loop_
_entity.id
_entity.type
_entity.pdbx_description
1 polymer ?
#
loop_
_entity_poly.entity_id
_entity_poly.type
_entity_poly.pdbx_seq_one_letter_code
_entity_poly.pdbx_strand_id
1 'polypeptide(L)'
;MSYFINKKITFIIQARVGSSRLPNKILLPFYKGKCILELLIEKLRQIEDTNIVVATSINPNNDVIEAYLDKYNIPIYRGSENDVFHVL
;
A
#
# COMPACT_ATOMS: atom_id res chain seq x y z
N MET A 1 4.32 16.42 -8.39
CA MET A 1 2.86 16.28 -8.59
C MET A 1 2.21 16.21 -7.21
N SER A 2 1.42 17.21 -6.81
CA SER A 2 0.81 17.20 -5.47
C SER A 2 -0.32 16.16 -5.42
N TYR A 3 -0.03 14.99 -4.85
CA TYR A 3 -1.02 13.90 -4.70
C TYR A 3 -2.08 14.20 -3.64
N PHE A 4 -1.83 15.19 -2.79
CA PHE A 4 -2.76 15.63 -1.76
C PHE A 4 -3.61 16.76 -2.33
N ILE A 5 -4.60 16.38 -3.13
CA ILE A 5 -5.75 17.24 -3.38
C ILE A 5 -6.49 17.39 -2.03
N ASN A 6 -7.17 18.52 -1.86
CA ASN A 6 -7.89 19.03 -0.68
C ASN A 6 -9.02 18.09 -0.17
N LYS A 7 -8.72 16.80 0.04
CA LYS A 7 -9.65 15.77 0.49
C LYS A 7 -9.56 15.63 2.00
N LYS A 8 -10.72 15.47 2.63
CA LYS A 8 -10.84 15.47 4.09
C LYS A 8 -10.29 14.20 4.75
N ILE A 9 -10.24 13.07 4.03
CA ILE A 9 -9.93 11.75 4.57
C ILE A 9 -8.82 11.08 3.75
N THR A 10 -7.83 10.49 4.43
CA THR A 10 -6.76 9.72 3.81
C THR A 10 -6.69 8.32 4.42
N PHE A 11 -6.74 7.29 3.58
CA PHE A 11 -6.45 5.91 3.95
C PHE A 11 -4.96 5.64 3.82
N ILE A 12 -4.35 5.20 4.92
CA ILE A 12 -2.95 4.76 4.94
C ILE A 12 -2.95 3.23 5.02
N ILE A 13 -2.45 2.57 3.98
CA ILE A 13 -2.34 1.12 3.92
C ILE A 13 -0.91 0.75 4.25
N GLN A 14 -0.68 0.19 5.44
CA GLN A 14 0.64 -0.36 5.77
C GLN A 14 0.82 -1.73 5.12
N ALA A 15 1.83 -1.87 4.28
CA ALA A 15 2.12 -3.10 3.55
C ALA A 15 3.57 -3.56 3.77
N ARG A 16 3.77 -4.84 4.10
CA ARG A 16 5.07 -5.50 4.23
C ARG A 16 5.01 -6.93 3.73
N VAL A 17 6.09 -7.39 3.11
CA VAL A 17 6.22 -8.74 2.54
C VAL A 17 6.61 -9.78 3.60
N GLY A 18 7.35 -9.35 4.63
CA GLY A 18 7.94 -10.18 5.70
C GLY A 18 6.93 -10.79 6.67
N SER A 19 6.08 -11.70 6.19
CA SER A 19 5.22 -12.55 7.00
C SER A 19 5.92 -13.89 7.24
N SER A 20 6.24 -14.20 8.50
CA SER A 20 6.92 -15.44 8.89
C SER A 20 6.04 -16.69 8.82
N ARG A 21 4.71 -16.52 8.84
CA ARG A 21 3.72 -17.63 8.83
C ARG A 21 3.13 -17.91 7.45
N LEU A 22 3.20 -16.94 6.54
CA LEU A 22 2.84 -17.09 5.13
C LEU A 22 3.61 -16.03 4.33
N PRO A 23 4.83 -16.34 3.85
CA PRO A 23 5.63 -15.37 3.11
C PRO A 23 4.86 -14.88 1.88
N ASN A 24 5.04 -13.60 1.54
CA ASN A 24 4.41 -12.96 0.37
C ASN A 24 2.87 -12.85 0.42
N LYS A 25 2.20 -13.12 1.55
CA LYS A 25 0.72 -13.12 1.68
C LYS A 25 0.01 -11.95 0.99
N ILE A 26 0.57 -10.75 1.07
CA ILE A 26 -0.05 -9.53 0.52
C ILE A 26 -0.10 -9.55 -1.01
N LEU A 27 0.84 -10.24 -1.67
CA LEU A 27 0.98 -10.32 -3.12
C LEU A 27 0.56 -11.68 -3.71
N LEU A 28 0.21 -12.65 -2.86
CA LEU A 28 -0.31 -13.93 -3.34
C LEU A 28 -1.70 -13.75 -3.99
N PRO A 29 -1.96 -14.42 -5.13
CA PRO A 29 -3.30 -14.48 -5.70
C PRO A 29 -4.28 -15.01 -4.67
N PHE A 30 -5.34 -14.25 -4.43
CA PHE A 30 -6.33 -14.53 -3.39
C PHE A 30 -7.72 -14.74 -3.99
N TYR A 31 -8.17 -13.83 -4.85
CA TYR A 31 -9.49 -13.91 -5.47
C TYR A 31 -9.45 -13.45 -6.92
N LYS A 32 -9.90 -14.30 -7.85
CA LYS A 32 -9.92 -14.02 -9.31
C LYS A 32 -8.57 -13.52 -9.85
N GLY A 33 -7.48 -14.11 -9.37
CA GLY A 33 -6.12 -13.73 -9.77
C GLY A 33 -5.57 -12.44 -9.15
N LYS A 34 -6.36 -11.73 -8.33
CA LYS A 34 -5.92 -10.52 -7.61
C LYS A 34 -5.40 -10.85 -6.22
N CYS A 35 -4.38 -10.12 -5.77
CA CYS A 35 -3.88 -10.21 -4.42
C CYS A 35 -4.70 -9.35 -3.45
N ILE A 36 -4.45 -9.52 -2.15
CA ILE A 36 -5.21 -8.81 -1.09
C ILE A 36 -5.02 -7.29 -1.22
N LEU A 37 -3.81 -6.84 -1.53
CA LEU A 37 -3.51 -5.42 -1.66
C LEU A 37 -4.31 -4.77 -2.78
N GLU A 38 -4.45 -5.45 -3.92
CA GLU A 38 -5.24 -4.95 -5.06
C GLU A 38 -6.70 -4.83 -4.71
N LEU A 39 -7.26 -5.88 -4.11
CA LEU A 39 -8.67 -5.91 -3.74
C LEU A 39 -9.00 -4.79 -2.74
N LEU A 40 -8.08 -4.52 -1.80
CA LEU A 40 -8.23 -3.43 -0.85
C LEU A 40 -8.19 -2.08 -1.55
N ILE A 41 -7.19 -1.85 -2.40
CA ILE A 41 -7.04 -0.60 -3.17
C ILE A 41 -8.26 -0.34 -4.05
N GLU A 42 -8.72 -1.36 -4.79
CA GLU A 42 -9.88 -1.24 -5.66
C GLU A 42 -11.17 -0.91 -4.90
N LYS A 43 -11.35 -1.48 -3.71
CA LYS A 43 -12.49 -1.15 -2.85
C LYS A 43 -12.40 0.26 -2.28
N LEU A 44 -11.24 0.66 -1.76
CA LEU A 44 -11.07 1.99 -1.18
C LEU A 44 -11.23 3.11 -2.22
N ARG A 45 -10.87 2.85 -3.48
CA ARG A 45 -11.08 3.79 -4.61
C ARG A 45 -12.55 4.10 -4.90
N GLN A 46 -13.47 3.24 -4.49
CA GLN A 46 -14.90 3.46 -4.68
C GLN A 46 -15.46 4.47 -3.67
N ILE A 47 -14.69 4.84 -2.65
CA ILE A 47 -15.09 5.83 -1.64
C ILE A 47 -14.72 7.21 -2.15
N GLU A 48 -15.73 8.01 -2.46
CA GLU A 48 -15.58 9.40 -2.91
C GLU A 48 -14.89 10.28 -1.86
N ASP A 49 -14.20 11.32 -2.32
CA ASP A 49 -13.50 12.30 -1.48
C ASP A 49 -12.47 11.71 -0.48
N THR A 50 -11.81 10.63 -0.87
CA THR A 50 -10.71 10.03 -0.09
C THR A 50 -9.39 9.95 -0.85
N ASN A 51 -8.27 10.06 -0.13
CA ASN A 51 -6.93 9.76 -0.63
C ASN A 51 -6.50 8.36 -0.18
N ILE A 52 -5.61 7.73 -0.93
CA ILE A 52 -4.99 6.45 -0.55
C ILE A 52 -3.48 6.65 -0.64
N VAL A 53 -2.77 6.25 0.41
CA VAL A 53 -1.31 6.18 0.46
C VAL A 53 -0.92 4.79 0.95
N VAL A 54 0.09 4.20 0.33
CA VAL A 54 0.69 2.95 0.83
C VAL A 54 1.95 3.30 1.61
N ALA A 55 2.02 2.83 2.85
CA ALA A 55 3.21 2.95 3.67
C ALA A 55 3.91 1.60 3.74
N THR A 56 5.15 1.54 3.29
CA THR A 56 6.01 0.36 3.42
C THR A 56 7.36 0.77 3.99
N SER A 57 8.29 -0.16 4.09
CA SER A 57 9.63 0.15 4.59
C SER A 57 10.67 0.30 3.50
N ILE A 58 11.81 0.88 3.88
CA ILE A 58 13.02 0.94 3.07
C ILE A 58 13.72 -0.43 2.92
N ASN A 59 13.23 -1.49 3.58
CA ASN A 59 13.78 -2.84 3.41
C ASN A 59 13.58 -3.29 1.95
N PRO A 60 14.64 -3.73 1.24
CA PRO A 60 14.55 -4.19 -0.15
C PRO A 60 13.54 -5.32 -0.38
N ASN A 61 13.25 -6.13 0.65
CA ASN A 61 12.21 -7.16 0.57
C ASN A 61 10.83 -6.59 0.24
N ASN A 62 10.61 -5.30 0.46
CA ASN A 62 9.36 -4.60 0.15
C ASN A 62 9.38 -3.88 -1.20
N ASP A 63 10.47 -3.90 -1.97
CA ASP A 63 10.56 -3.28 -3.31
C ASP A 63 9.48 -3.82 -4.26
N VAL A 64 9.16 -5.10 -4.10
CA VAL A 64 8.11 -5.76 -4.87
C VAL A 64 6.73 -5.12 -4.65
N ILE A 65 6.46 -4.49 -3.50
CA ILE A 65 5.20 -3.75 -3.29
C ILE A 65 5.15 -2.52 -4.19
N GLU A 66 6.24 -1.76 -4.28
CA GLU A 66 6.32 -0.57 -5.13
C GLU A 66 6.19 -0.92 -6.61
N ALA A 67 6.98 -1.91 -7.08
CA ALA A 67 6.89 -2.40 -8.45
C ALA A 67 5.47 -2.90 -8.80
N TYR A 68 4.80 -3.56 -7.86
CA TYR A 68 3.47 -4.08 -8.06
C TYR A 68 2.39 -2.99 -8.11
N LEU A 69 2.60 -1.91 -7.36
CA LEU A 69 1.67 -0.79 -7.23
C LEU A 69 1.85 0.31 -8.27
N ASP A 70 2.92 0.28 -9.06
CA ASP A 70 3.21 1.25 -10.12
C ASP A 70 2.00 1.44 -11.07
N LYS A 71 1.35 0.33 -11.46
CA LYS A 71 0.14 0.34 -12.31
C LYS A 71 -1.07 1.04 -11.68
N TYR A 72 -1.09 1.23 -10.37
CA TYR A 72 -2.17 1.92 -9.67
C TYR A 72 -1.92 3.42 -9.58
N ASN A 73 -0.71 3.95 -9.79
CA ASN A 73 -0.45 5.39 -9.62
C ASN A 73 -0.88 5.91 -8.23
N ILE A 74 -0.52 5.17 -7.17
CA ILE A 74 -0.82 5.51 -5.76
C ILE A 74 0.48 5.97 -5.10
N PRO A 75 0.46 7.03 -4.28
CA PRO A 75 1.62 7.43 -3.48
C PRO A 75 2.12 6.31 -2.58
N ILE A 76 3.43 6.10 -2.59
CA ILE A 76 4.09 5.14 -1.72
C ILE A 76 5.07 5.90 -0.84
N TYR A 77 4.89 5.76 0.47
CA TYR A 77 5.84 6.20 1.46
C TYR A 77 6.70 5.01 1.90
N ARG A 78 8.02 5.18 1.92
CA ARG A 78 8.99 4.16 2.36
C ARG A 78 9.75 4.69 3.57
N GLY A 79 9.55 4.05 4.72
CA GLY A 79 10.12 4.49 6.00
C GLY A 79 10.77 3.37 6.80
N SER A 80 11.00 3.62 8.09
CA SER A 80 11.49 2.60 9.02
C SER A 80 10.41 1.56 9.35
N GLU A 81 10.78 0.29 9.52
CA GLU A 81 9.85 -0.74 10.04
C GLU A 81 9.57 -0.58 11.53
N ASN A 82 10.51 0.02 12.25
CA ASN A 82 10.49 0.13 13.71
C ASN A 82 9.99 1.49 14.19
N ASP A 83 9.84 2.45 13.28
CA ASP A 83 9.34 3.79 13.57
C ASP A 83 8.14 4.08 12.66
N VAL A 84 6.96 3.79 13.19
CA VAL A 84 5.67 3.93 12.50
C VAL A 84 5.01 5.29 12.74
N PHE A 85 5.61 6.15 13.56
CA PHE A 85 5.02 7.43 13.95
C PHE A 85 5.17 8.50 12.85
N HIS A 86 6.25 8.42 12.07
CA HIS A 86 6.58 9.38 11.00
C HIS A 86 6.12 8.91 9.62
N VAL A 87 4.89 8.42 9.53
CA VAL A 87 4.24 8.09 8.25
C VAL A 87 3.27 9.22 7.93
N LEU A 88 3.69 10.12 7.03
CA LEU A 88 3.09 11.42 6.63
C LEU A 88 3.64 12.65 7.35
#